data_AF-N8Q6S9-F1
#
_entry.id   AF-N8Q6S9-F1
#
_cell.length_a   1.000
_cell.length_b   1.000
_cell.length_c   1.000
_cell.angle_alpha   90.00
_cell.angle_beta   90.00
_cell.angle_gamma   90.00
#
_symmetry.space_group_name_H-M   'P 1'
#
loop_
_entity.id
_entity.type
_entity.pdbx_description
1 polymer ?
#
loop_
_entity_poly.entity_id
_entity_poly.type
_entity_poly.pdbx_seq_one_letter_code
_entity_poly.pdbx_strand_id
1 'polypeptide(L)'
;MSPSERFYQRLVADEVNDAMQVANDYICAQLPKKPCAEEVARRVQMFYGEVAIPAIRIYSQGHDTDVTAEHRLRLYQGLQFFNHAFQKAYPSKMSAEQPEVYCVGARWEIDTQISAMLAHALNLKNIAARNDLDVLIQSSESGKGIVLPASIKILCVSIFHHAPAAQIRLLKYRLAQQYPELKIIFATWSVMQLELLDELQQRFELQALVNNVDDLILTIETYTLNEGESWFENLEIKNEKERQQALNELGLLDHFHQILYKQYIEEARQAFDVDYAQISWLNQHEMYIPVSPFTQEATQQMCKDSVCTHLLYQNEPLVIEDLQRDPRFPHLSELRQYHIRFYAGVPLKDKNGIALGSLCLLDKQPRQMQAEDMILLKALAQDLMATLSNERKKKDKQKQIEQMQPATSASILNKD
;
A
#
# COMPACT_ATOMS: atom_id res chain seq x y z
N MET A 1 3.28 -19.47 -13.31
CA MET A 1 4.47 -18.79 -12.75
C MET A 1 4.09 -17.38 -12.37
N SER A 2 4.41 -16.97 -11.15
CA SER A 2 4.20 -15.60 -10.68
C SER A 2 5.10 -14.62 -11.45
N PRO A 3 4.78 -13.31 -11.45
CA PRO A 3 5.69 -12.29 -11.99
C PRO A 3 7.10 -12.37 -11.39
N SER A 4 7.21 -12.59 -10.08
CA SER A 4 8.47 -12.65 -9.34
C SER A 4 9.31 -13.86 -9.74
N GLU A 5 8.68 -15.03 -9.95
CA GLU A 5 9.38 -16.23 -10.46
C GLU A 5 9.90 -16.03 -11.88
N ARG A 6 9.09 -15.42 -12.76
CA ARG A 6 9.52 -15.11 -14.14
C ARG A 6 10.68 -14.12 -14.14
N PHE A 7 10.57 -13.04 -13.36
CA PHE A 7 11.62 -12.04 -13.22
C PHE A 7 12.93 -12.67 -12.73
N TYR A 8 12.86 -13.50 -11.68
CA TYR A 8 13.99 -14.24 -11.15
C TYR A 8 14.69 -15.11 -12.21
N GLN A 9 13.92 -15.89 -12.98
CA GLN A 9 14.48 -16.75 -14.02
C GLN A 9 15.24 -15.96 -15.09
N ARG A 10 14.71 -14.81 -15.53
CA ARG A 10 15.37 -13.97 -16.55
C ARG A 10 16.65 -13.32 -16.03
N LEU A 11 16.69 -12.92 -14.75
CA LEU A 11 17.90 -12.39 -14.15
C LEU A 11 19.03 -13.42 -14.11
N VAL A 12 18.73 -14.66 -13.71
CA VAL A 12 19.72 -15.74 -13.62
C VAL A 12 20.18 -16.22 -15.01
N ALA A 13 19.30 -16.11 -16.01
CA ALA A 13 19.60 -16.46 -17.40
C ALA A 13 20.43 -15.40 -18.14
N ASP A 14 20.80 -14.28 -17.50
CA ASP A 14 21.46 -13.12 -18.12
C ASP A 14 20.62 -12.48 -19.24
N GLU A 15 19.29 -12.63 -19.18
CA GLU A 15 18.33 -12.11 -20.15
C GLU A 15 17.73 -10.79 -19.63
N VAL A 16 18.58 -9.78 -19.44
CA VAL A 16 18.18 -8.49 -18.84
C VAL A 16 17.06 -7.80 -19.64
N ASN A 17 17.04 -7.92 -20.96
CA ASN A 17 15.97 -7.37 -21.80
C ASN A 17 14.61 -8.02 -21.51
N ASP A 18 14.59 -9.34 -21.26
CA ASP A 18 13.37 -10.07 -20.93
C ASP A 18 12.94 -9.74 -19.49
N ALA A 19 13.89 -9.56 -18.57
CA ALA A 19 13.61 -9.06 -17.22
C ALA A 19 13.01 -7.64 -17.25
N MET A 20 13.51 -6.77 -18.12
CA MET A 20 12.94 -5.44 -18.40
C MET A 20 11.52 -5.55 -18.98
N GLN A 21 11.27 -6.53 -19.85
CA GLN A 21 9.92 -6.76 -20.38
C GLN A 21 8.95 -7.18 -19.26
N VAL A 22 9.35 -8.08 -18.36
CA VAL A 22 8.52 -8.44 -17.19
C VAL A 22 8.19 -7.21 -16.33
N ALA A 23 9.15 -6.32 -16.12
CA ALA A 23 8.93 -5.09 -15.37
C ALA A 23 7.97 -4.13 -16.08
N ASN A 24 8.17 -3.92 -17.38
CA ASN A 24 7.32 -3.05 -18.20
C ASN A 24 5.88 -3.58 -18.29
N ASP A 25 5.70 -4.89 -18.49
CA ASP A 25 4.39 -5.52 -18.53
C ASP A 25 3.66 -5.33 -17.20
N TYR A 26 4.36 -5.52 -16.08
CA TYR A 26 3.80 -5.26 -14.75
C TYR A 26 3.40 -3.79 -14.60
N ILE A 27 4.28 -2.84 -14.91
CA ILE A 27 4.04 -1.41 -14.72
C ILE A 27 2.85 -0.95 -15.58
N CYS A 28 2.83 -1.31 -16.87
CA CYS A 28 1.84 -0.87 -17.84
C CYS A 28 0.46 -1.52 -17.66
N ALA A 29 0.36 -2.71 -17.06
CA ALA A 29 -0.91 -3.47 -16.97
C ALA A 29 -2.09 -2.70 -16.35
N GLN A 30 -1.82 -1.73 -15.47
CA GLN A 30 -2.85 -0.99 -14.73
C GLN A 30 -2.73 0.54 -14.87
N LEU A 31 -1.87 1.03 -15.78
CA LEU A 31 -1.78 2.46 -16.03
C LEU A 31 -2.93 2.95 -16.92
N PRO A 32 -3.45 4.17 -16.69
CA PRO A 32 -4.37 4.79 -17.62
C PRO A 32 -3.68 5.06 -18.97
N LYS A 33 -4.47 5.32 -20.02
CA LYS A 33 -3.95 5.58 -21.37
C LYS A 33 -2.96 6.75 -21.47
N LYS A 34 -3.04 7.71 -20.54
CA LYS A 34 -2.14 8.87 -20.43
C LYS A 34 -1.75 9.05 -18.97
N PRO A 35 -0.78 8.28 -18.47
CA PRO A 35 -0.42 8.34 -17.08
C PRO A 35 0.41 9.59 -16.78
N CYS A 36 0.20 10.19 -15.61
CA CYS A 36 1.11 11.22 -15.10
C CYS A 36 2.39 10.59 -14.54
N ALA A 37 3.41 11.41 -14.29
CA ALA A 37 4.69 10.93 -13.76
C ALA A 37 4.56 10.23 -12.39
N GLU A 38 3.64 10.70 -11.55
CA GLU A 38 3.37 10.13 -10.22
C GLU A 38 2.73 8.74 -10.31
N GLU A 39 1.80 8.52 -11.23
CA GLU A 39 1.19 7.21 -11.48
C GLU A 39 2.26 6.20 -11.94
N VAL A 40 3.16 6.61 -12.83
CA VAL A 40 4.28 5.76 -13.28
C VAL A 40 5.23 5.47 -12.12
N ALA A 41 5.64 6.49 -11.35
CA ALA A 41 6.49 6.35 -10.18
C ALA A 41 5.93 5.35 -9.16
N ARG A 42 4.61 5.42 -8.90
CA ARG A 42 3.90 4.50 -8.03
C ARG A 42 3.98 3.06 -8.54
N ARG A 43 3.74 2.83 -9.83
CA ARG A 43 3.84 1.47 -10.42
C ARG A 43 5.26 0.92 -10.38
N VAL A 44 6.27 1.78 -10.51
CA VAL A 44 7.68 1.39 -10.35
C VAL A 44 7.98 0.97 -8.92
N GLN A 45 7.51 1.73 -7.92
CA GLN A 45 7.63 1.35 -6.51
C GLN A 45 6.96 0.00 -6.22
N MET A 46 5.73 -0.20 -6.70
CA MET A 46 5.02 -1.48 -6.56
C MET A 46 5.79 -2.63 -7.20
N PHE A 47 6.40 -2.41 -8.37
CA PHE A 47 7.25 -3.43 -9.01
C PHE A 47 8.42 -3.83 -8.10
N TYR A 48 9.08 -2.87 -7.45
CA TYR A 48 10.15 -3.20 -6.50
C TYR A 48 9.65 -4.03 -5.31
N GLY A 49 8.53 -3.62 -4.69
CA GLY A 49 7.97 -4.28 -3.51
C GLY A 49 7.33 -5.64 -3.79
N GLU A 50 6.60 -5.79 -4.90
CA GLU A 50 5.78 -6.98 -5.20
C GLU A 50 6.48 -7.98 -6.13
N VAL A 51 7.46 -7.53 -6.93
CA VAL A 51 8.12 -8.36 -7.94
C VAL A 51 9.61 -8.51 -7.68
N ALA A 52 10.38 -7.41 -7.67
CA ALA A 52 11.83 -7.47 -7.67
C ALA A 52 12.41 -8.02 -6.35
N ILE A 53 12.01 -7.47 -5.20
CA ILE A 53 12.46 -7.93 -3.89
C ILE A 53 11.99 -9.36 -3.60
N PRO A 54 10.71 -9.72 -3.84
CA PRO A 54 10.25 -11.10 -3.72
C PRO A 54 11.00 -12.08 -4.63
N ALA A 55 11.35 -11.69 -5.86
CA ALA A 55 12.15 -12.52 -6.77
C ALA A 55 13.55 -12.84 -6.19
N ILE A 56 14.17 -11.88 -5.52
CA ILE A 56 15.47 -12.08 -4.85
C ILE A 56 15.28 -12.95 -3.59
N ARG A 57 14.10 -12.92 -2.96
CA ARG A 57 13.77 -13.76 -1.80
C ARG A 57 13.70 -15.24 -2.18
N ILE A 58 13.17 -15.56 -3.36
CA ILE A 58 13.16 -16.94 -3.91
C ILE A 58 14.58 -17.52 -3.90
N TYR A 59 15.58 -16.69 -4.24
CA TYR A 59 16.98 -17.09 -4.17
C TYR A 59 17.48 -17.31 -2.74
N SER A 60 17.12 -16.44 -1.79
CA SER A 60 17.56 -16.54 -0.39
C SER A 60 16.97 -17.75 0.34
N GLN A 61 15.74 -18.15 0.00
CA GLN A 61 15.07 -19.32 0.58
C GLN A 61 15.59 -20.66 0.04
N GLY A 62 16.25 -20.67 -1.12
CA GLY A 62 16.93 -21.85 -1.66
C GLY A 62 18.29 -22.16 -1.02
N HIS A 63 18.70 -21.43 0.02
CA HIS A 63 20.04 -21.51 0.60
C HIS A 63 20.34 -22.74 1.47
N ASP A 64 19.38 -23.62 1.72
CA ASP A 64 19.65 -24.88 2.45
C ASP A 64 20.11 -26.03 1.53
N THR A 65 19.98 -25.93 0.20
CA THR A 65 20.43 -27.01 -0.72
C THR A 65 20.86 -26.46 -2.10
N ASP A 66 22.16 -26.58 -2.43
CA ASP A 66 22.72 -26.70 -3.79
C ASP A 66 22.80 -25.48 -4.74
N VAL A 67 22.70 -24.22 -4.29
CA VAL A 67 22.97 -23.08 -5.17
C VAL A 67 24.48 -22.82 -5.34
N THR A 68 25.02 -23.03 -6.54
CA THR A 68 26.45 -22.84 -6.86
C THR A 68 26.88 -21.38 -6.75
N ALA A 69 28.18 -21.13 -6.50
CA ALA A 69 28.73 -19.76 -6.49
C ALA A 69 28.51 -19.03 -7.82
N GLU A 70 28.52 -19.77 -8.93
CA GLU A 70 28.21 -19.27 -10.26
C GLU A 70 26.78 -18.73 -10.37
N HIS A 71 25.80 -19.43 -9.81
CA HIS A 71 24.42 -18.98 -9.80
C HIS A 71 24.23 -17.66 -9.04
N ARG A 72 24.96 -17.48 -7.93
CA ARG A 72 24.97 -16.22 -7.16
C ARG A 72 25.53 -15.06 -7.98
N LEU A 73 26.63 -15.32 -8.69
CA LEU A 73 27.28 -14.33 -9.54
C LEU A 73 26.35 -13.88 -10.68
N ARG A 74 25.67 -14.84 -11.34
CA ARG A 74 24.71 -14.53 -12.40
C ARG A 74 23.55 -13.67 -11.90
N LEU A 75 22.97 -14.03 -10.76
CA LEU A 75 21.89 -13.23 -10.16
C LEU A 75 22.36 -11.80 -9.85
N TYR A 76 23.53 -11.65 -9.22
CA TYR A 76 24.09 -10.35 -8.89
C TYR A 76 24.35 -9.50 -10.14
N GLN A 77 25.00 -10.05 -11.16
CA GLN A 77 25.30 -9.35 -12.41
C GLN A 77 24.02 -8.98 -13.17
N GLY A 78 23.09 -9.93 -13.31
CA GLY A 78 21.80 -9.71 -13.93
C GLY A 78 21.03 -8.59 -13.22
N LEU A 79 21.05 -8.57 -11.88
CA LEU A 79 20.40 -7.53 -11.09
C LEU A 79 21.08 -6.16 -11.25
N GLN A 80 22.41 -6.12 -11.29
CA GLN A 80 23.18 -4.90 -11.50
C GLN A 80 22.88 -4.28 -12.86
N PHE A 81 22.90 -5.08 -13.93
CA PHE A 81 22.55 -4.62 -15.27
C PHE A 81 21.09 -4.20 -15.38
N PHE A 82 20.19 -4.98 -14.78
CA PHE A 82 18.77 -4.62 -14.70
C PHE A 82 18.58 -3.27 -14.00
N ASN A 83 19.16 -3.06 -12.81
CA ASN A 83 19.04 -1.81 -12.07
C ASN A 83 19.50 -0.63 -12.91
N HIS A 84 20.65 -0.74 -13.57
CA HIS A 84 21.17 0.32 -14.44
C HIS A 84 20.21 0.64 -15.60
N ALA A 85 19.73 -0.39 -16.31
CA ALA A 85 18.81 -0.22 -17.43
C ALA A 85 17.45 0.34 -17.00
N PHE A 86 16.92 -0.17 -15.89
CA PHE A 86 15.61 0.17 -15.36
C PHE A 86 15.57 1.61 -14.82
N GLN A 87 16.59 2.05 -14.08
CA GLN A 87 16.69 3.44 -13.61
C GLN A 87 16.85 4.44 -14.76
N LYS A 88 17.49 4.02 -15.86
CA LYS A 88 17.56 4.84 -17.09
C LYS A 88 16.22 4.92 -17.81
N ALA A 89 15.43 3.84 -17.80
CA ALA A 89 14.10 3.81 -18.41
C ALA A 89 13.07 4.63 -17.61
N TYR A 90 13.23 4.71 -16.29
CA TYR A 90 12.36 5.44 -15.38
C TYR A 90 13.13 6.52 -14.60
N PRO A 91 13.64 7.59 -15.24
CA PRO A 91 14.51 8.55 -14.57
C PRO A 91 13.75 9.41 -13.54
N SER A 92 14.38 9.65 -12.39
CA SER A 92 13.93 10.69 -11.45
C SER A 92 14.44 12.08 -11.84
N LYS A 93 13.68 13.11 -11.48
CA LYS A 93 14.07 14.52 -11.59
C LYS A 93 14.83 15.04 -10.38
N MET A 94 14.92 14.25 -9.30
CA MET A 94 15.56 14.67 -8.05
C MET A 94 17.09 14.68 -8.19
N SER A 95 17.73 15.74 -7.69
CA SER A 95 19.19 15.83 -7.69
C SER A 95 19.80 15.03 -6.54
N ALA A 96 20.86 14.27 -6.82
CA ALA A 96 21.62 13.52 -5.83
C ALA A 96 22.74 14.35 -5.17
N GLU A 97 22.82 15.66 -5.42
CA GLU A 97 23.90 16.52 -4.90
C GLU A 97 23.80 16.78 -3.39
N GLN A 98 22.58 16.91 -2.85
CA GLN A 98 22.32 17.07 -1.42
C GLN A 98 21.24 16.09 -0.95
N PRO A 99 21.58 14.80 -0.80
CA PRO A 99 20.62 13.81 -0.34
C PRO A 99 20.23 14.06 1.12
N GLU A 100 19.00 13.74 1.48
CA GLU A 100 18.51 13.68 2.86
C GLU A 100 18.44 12.24 3.38
N VAL A 101 18.24 11.29 2.47
CA VAL A 101 18.19 9.85 2.78
C VAL A 101 19.40 9.15 2.16
N TYR A 102 20.08 8.33 2.95
CA TYR A 102 21.18 7.48 2.48
C TYR A 102 20.80 6.00 2.60
N CYS A 103 20.81 5.28 1.49
CA CYS A 103 20.47 3.86 1.42
C CYS A 103 21.76 3.03 1.26
N VAL A 104 21.97 2.06 2.14
CA VAL A 104 23.21 1.28 2.14
C VAL A 104 22.97 -0.19 2.44
N GLY A 105 23.80 -1.05 1.83
CA GLY A 105 23.78 -2.48 2.12
C GLY A 105 24.51 -2.83 3.42
N ALA A 106 23.97 -3.77 4.20
CA ALA A 106 24.58 -4.16 5.46
C ALA A 106 25.86 -4.99 5.29
N ARG A 107 25.83 -6.06 4.47
CA ARG A 107 26.94 -7.01 4.39
C ARG A 107 27.23 -7.55 2.99
N TRP A 108 26.20 -7.88 2.22
CA TRP A 108 26.35 -8.62 0.96
C TRP A 108 26.12 -7.71 -0.23
N GLU A 109 26.67 -8.08 -1.38
CA GLU A 109 26.52 -7.34 -2.65
C GLU A 109 25.05 -7.25 -3.10
N ILE A 110 24.22 -8.21 -2.70
CA ILE A 110 22.78 -8.13 -2.93
C ILE A 110 22.13 -7.00 -2.12
N ASP A 111 22.62 -6.73 -0.90
CA ASP A 111 22.09 -5.66 -0.05
C ASP A 111 22.30 -4.28 -0.72
N THR A 112 23.39 -4.11 -1.48
CA THR A 112 23.70 -2.86 -2.21
C THR A 112 22.85 -2.69 -3.46
N GLN A 113 22.53 -3.78 -4.16
CA GLN A 113 21.59 -3.71 -5.28
C GLN A 113 20.19 -3.36 -4.82
N ILE A 114 19.75 -3.89 -3.68
CA ILE A 114 18.48 -3.47 -3.08
C ILE A 114 18.56 -2.00 -2.65
N SER A 115 19.62 -1.56 -1.97
CA SER A 115 19.73 -0.16 -1.54
C SER A 115 19.69 0.84 -2.73
N ALA A 116 20.21 0.46 -3.89
CA ALA A 116 20.09 1.23 -5.13
C ALA A 116 18.63 1.31 -5.64
N MET A 117 17.86 0.22 -5.54
CA MET A 117 16.42 0.24 -5.86
C MET A 117 15.65 1.17 -4.93
N LEU A 118 15.96 1.16 -3.63
CA LEU A 118 15.28 2.01 -2.64
C LEU A 118 15.56 3.49 -2.89
N ALA A 119 16.84 3.84 -3.10
CA ALA A 119 17.21 5.21 -3.43
C ALA A 119 16.50 5.69 -4.70
N HIS A 120 16.38 4.83 -5.70
CA HIS A 120 15.63 5.14 -6.91
C HIS A 120 14.13 5.35 -6.63
N ALA A 121 13.48 4.46 -5.88
CA ALA A 121 12.07 4.57 -5.51
C ALA A 121 11.77 5.88 -4.75
N LEU A 122 12.63 6.23 -3.79
CA LEU A 122 12.53 7.48 -3.02
C LEU A 122 12.68 8.71 -3.92
N ASN A 123 13.66 8.70 -4.83
CA ASN A 123 13.85 9.80 -5.77
C ASN A 123 12.65 9.98 -6.72
N LEU A 124 11.99 8.89 -7.14
CA LEU A 124 10.76 8.98 -7.93
C LEU A 124 9.59 9.60 -7.16
N LYS A 125 9.60 9.50 -5.83
CA LYS A 125 8.68 10.16 -4.90
C LYS A 125 9.10 11.58 -4.50
N ASN A 126 10.13 12.13 -5.15
CA ASN A 126 10.72 13.42 -4.79
C ASN A 126 11.28 13.47 -3.36
N ILE A 127 11.82 12.35 -2.88
CA ILE A 127 12.64 12.30 -1.65
C ILE A 127 14.09 12.17 -2.08
N ALA A 128 14.92 13.17 -1.75
CA ALA A 128 16.33 13.22 -2.16
C ALA A 128 17.13 12.08 -1.51
N ALA A 129 17.37 11.01 -2.26
CA ALA A 129 18.01 9.80 -1.77
C ALA A 129 19.26 9.45 -2.57
N ARG A 130 20.25 8.89 -1.89
CA ARG A 130 21.48 8.38 -2.51
C ARG A 130 21.82 7.00 -1.96
N ASN A 131 22.48 6.20 -2.78
CA ASN A 131 23.16 4.98 -2.33
C ASN A 131 24.63 5.02 -2.76
N ASP A 132 25.44 4.17 -2.13
CA ASP A 132 26.75 3.78 -2.66
C ASP A 132 26.81 2.27 -2.89
N LEU A 133 27.85 1.83 -3.59
CA LEU A 133 28.12 0.42 -3.88
C LEU A 133 28.84 -0.30 -2.74
N ASP A 134 29.33 0.43 -1.73
CA ASP A 134 30.02 -0.13 -0.56
C ASP A 134 29.02 -0.69 0.47
N VAL A 135 29.39 -1.79 1.13
CA VAL A 135 28.62 -2.37 2.25
C VAL A 135 29.18 -1.92 3.61
N LEU A 136 28.30 -1.67 4.59
CA LEU A 136 28.66 -1.15 5.91
C LEU A 136 29.66 -2.02 6.69
N ILE A 137 29.43 -3.34 6.73
CA ILE A 137 30.24 -4.22 7.58
C ILE A 137 31.67 -4.37 7.01
N GLN A 138 31.82 -4.57 5.70
CA GLN A 138 33.13 -4.75 5.08
C GLN A 138 33.94 -3.44 5.00
N SER A 139 33.28 -2.29 4.79
CA SER A 139 33.95 -0.97 4.78
C SER A 139 34.51 -0.62 6.16
N SER A 140 33.81 -1.03 7.22
CA SER A 140 34.28 -0.92 8.61
C SER A 140 35.43 -1.86 8.93
N GLU A 141 35.41 -3.11 8.46
CA GLU A 141 36.53 -4.06 8.62
C GLU A 141 37.80 -3.60 7.88
N SER A 142 37.63 -2.92 6.75
CA SER A 142 38.72 -2.34 5.96
C SER A 142 39.23 -0.99 6.52
N GLY A 143 38.69 -0.50 7.63
CA GLY A 143 39.07 0.78 8.25
C GLY A 143 38.67 2.03 7.46
N LYS A 144 37.95 1.89 6.35
CA LYS A 144 37.50 3.02 5.52
C LYS A 144 36.22 3.67 6.07
N GLY A 145 35.38 2.91 6.77
CA GLY A 145 34.06 3.37 7.20
C GLY A 145 33.21 3.84 6.02
N ILE A 146 32.02 4.37 6.30
CA ILE A 146 31.23 5.10 5.29
C ILE A 146 31.31 6.58 5.63
N VAL A 147 31.53 7.41 4.61
CA VAL A 147 31.53 8.87 4.76
C VAL A 147 30.17 9.36 4.28
N LEU A 148 29.31 9.71 5.24
CA LEU A 148 27.98 10.26 4.95
C LEU A 148 28.09 11.77 4.66
N PRO A 149 27.41 12.27 3.61
CA PRO A 149 27.25 13.71 3.41
C PRO A 149 26.58 14.37 4.62
N ALA A 150 26.94 15.62 4.93
CA ALA A 150 26.40 16.35 6.08
C ALA A 150 24.88 16.64 5.98
N SER A 151 24.30 16.56 4.78
CA SER A 151 22.87 16.76 4.54
C SER A 151 22.00 15.55 4.93
N ILE A 152 22.60 14.38 5.20
CA ILE A 152 21.88 13.16 5.50
C ILE A 152 21.21 13.26 6.87
N LYS A 153 19.88 13.01 6.90
CA LYS A 153 19.04 12.96 8.10
C LYS A 153 18.59 11.55 8.43
N ILE A 154 18.48 10.68 7.41
CA ILE A 154 17.96 9.32 7.54
C ILE A 154 18.93 8.33 6.87
N LEU A 155 19.25 7.25 7.57
CA LEU A 155 20.03 6.11 7.06
C LEU A 155 19.15 4.87 6.96
N CYS A 156 18.96 4.38 5.75
CA CYS A 156 18.29 3.12 5.46
C CYS A 156 19.32 2.00 5.28
N VAL A 157 19.32 1.04 6.21
CA VAL A 157 20.19 -0.13 6.21
C VAL A 157 19.44 -1.33 5.63
N SER A 158 19.80 -1.71 4.40
CA SER A 158 19.25 -2.85 3.68
C SER A 158 19.89 -4.17 4.17
N ILE A 159 19.06 -5.12 4.62
CA ILE A 159 19.48 -6.44 5.10
C ILE A 159 18.64 -7.53 4.43
N PHE A 160 19.27 -8.32 3.56
CA PHE A 160 18.62 -9.45 2.89
C PHE A 160 18.80 -10.80 3.60
N HIS A 161 19.53 -10.86 4.71
CA HIS A 161 19.77 -12.11 5.44
C HIS A 161 18.51 -12.64 6.14
N HIS A 162 18.27 -13.95 6.12
CA HIS A 162 17.10 -14.57 6.77
C HIS A 162 17.15 -14.49 8.32
N ALA A 163 18.35 -14.42 8.89
CA ALA A 163 18.58 -14.24 10.32
C ALA A 163 19.36 -12.94 10.59
N PRO A 164 18.71 -11.77 10.57
CA PRO A 164 19.41 -10.47 10.58
C PRO A 164 19.89 -10.02 11.98
N ALA A 165 19.53 -10.74 13.05
CA ALA A 165 19.76 -10.32 14.44
C ALA A 165 21.21 -9.94 14.75
N ALA A 166 22.18 -10.73 14.25
CA ALA A 166 23.60 -10.45 14.48
C ALA A 166 24.07 -9.17 13.77
N GLN A 167 23.60 -8.94 12.54
CA GLN A 167 23.92 -7.73 11.76
C GLN A 167 23.29 -6.49 12.39
N ILE A 168 22.01 -6.58 12.77
CA ILE A 168 21.28 -5.50 13.47
C ILE A 168 22.01 -5.12 14.75
N ARG A 169 22.34 -6.09 15.61
CA ARG A 169 23.04 -5.82 16.88
C ARG A 169 24.35 -5.07 16.66
N LEU A 170 25.16 -5.54 15.70
CA LEU A 170 26.45 -4.94 15.40
C LEU A 170 26.31 -3.51 14.86
N LEU A 171 25.43 -3.33 13.87
CA LEU A 171 25.24 -2.06 13.18
C LEU A 171 24.56 -1.03 14.07
N LYS A 172 23.53 -1.41 14.86
CA LYS A 172 22.90 -0.51 15.83
C LYS A 172 23.95 0.11 16.76
N TYR A 173 24.81 -0.73 17.35
CA TYR A 173 25.83 -0.27 18.28
C TYR A 173 26.83 0.68 17.60
N ARG A 174 27.35 0.32 16.43
CA ARG A 174 28.35 1.13 15.71
C ARG A 174 27.77 2.47 15.22
N LEU A 175 26.61 2.43 14.58
CA LEU A 175 25.98 3.61 14.01
C LEU A 175 25.53 4.59 15.10
N ALA A 176 25.03 4.10 16.24
CA ALA A 176 24.69 4.97 17.37
C ALA A 176 25.91 5.71 17.95
N GLN A 177 27.11 5.10 17.92
CA GLN A 177 28.35 5.75 18.35
C GLN A 177 28.85 6.80 17.35
N GLN A 178 28.73 6.50 16.06
CA GLN A 178 29.28 7.33 14.99
C GLN A 178 28.33 8.46 14.56
N TYR A 179 27.01 8.23 14.65
CA TYR A 179 25.96 9.11 14.15
C TYR A 179 24.74 9.15 15.12
N PRO A 180 24.88 9.76 16.31
CA PRO A 180 23.84 9.71 17.35
C PRO A 180 22.53 10.43 16.95
N GLU A 181 22.63 11.48 16.13
CA GLU A 181 21.47 12.29 15.70
C GLU A 181 20.74 11.70 14.48
N LEU A 182 21.30 10.66 13.86
CA LEU A 182 20.79 10.13 12.61
C LEU A 182 19.63 9.18 12.86
N LYS A 183 18.54 9.34 12.10
CA LYS A 183 17.44 8.38 12.12
C LYS A 183 17.83 7.14 11.34
N ILE A 184 17.76 5.97 11.98
CA ILE A 184 18.21 4.71 11.37
C ILE A 184 17.02 3.79 11.18
N ILE A 185 16.81 3.36 9.93
CA ILE A 185 15.79 2.39 9.56
C ILE A 185 16.50 1.11 9.13
N PHE A 186 16.19 0.00 9.81
CA PHE A 186 16.63 -1.33 9.37
C PHE A 186 15.56 -1.93 8.48
N ALA A 187 15.93 -2.34 7.27
CA ALA A 187 15.02 -2.95 6.32
C ALA A 187 15.39 -4.43 6.09
N THR A 188 14.62 -5.34 6.70
CA THR A 188 14.86 -6.79 6.73
C THR A 188 13.99 -7.52 5.71
N TRP A 189 14.43 -7.55 4.46
CA TRP A 189 13.64 -8.00 3.30
C TRP A 189 13.29 -9.49 3.28
N SER A 190 14.03 -10.31 4.02
CA SER A 190 13.82 -11.75 4.10
C SER A 190 12.97 -12.19 5.30
N VAL A 191 12.67 -11.28 6.23
CA VAL A 191 11.87 -11.58 7.43
C VAL A 191 10.41 -11.29 7.13
N MET A 192 9.61 -12.35 7.03
CA MET A 192 8.16 -12.26 6.74
C MET A 192 7.29 -12.48 7.96
N GLN A 193 7.81 -13.10 9.01
CA GLN A 193 7.07 -13.33 10.26
C GLN A 193 7.01 -12.02 11.05
N LEU A 194 5.79 -11.51 11.29
CA LEU A 194 5.58 -10.28 12.02
C LEU A 194 6.05 -10.40 13.48
N GLU A 195 5.88 -11.57 14.10
CA GLU A 195 6.31 -11.83 15.48
C GLU A 195 7.84 -11.71 15.63
N LEU A 196 8.58 -12.16 14.63
CA LEU A 196 10.04 -12.03 14.62
C LEU A 196 10.47 -10.58 14.44
N LEU A 197 9.75 -9.80 13.62
CA LEU A 197 10.03 -8.36 13.48
C LEU A 197 9.79 -7.64 14.81
N ASP A 198 8.69 -7.94 15.49
CA ASP A 198 8.37 -7.36 16.81
C ASP A 198 9.44 -7.74 17.85
N GLU A 199 9.88 -9.01 17.87
CA GLU A 199 10.98 -9.47 18.73
C GLU A 199 12.26 -8.67 18.45
N LEU A 200 12.66 -8.54 17.18
CA LEU A 200 13.89 -7.83 16.80
C LEU A 200 13.82 -6.34 17.18
N GLN A 201 12.68 -5.69 16.91
CA GLN A 201 12.48 -4.28 17.23
C GLN A 201 12.53 -4.04 18.74
N GLN A 202 11.87 -4.88 19.55
CA GLN A 202 11.87 -4.76 21.01
C GLN A 202 13.24 -5.12 21.60
N ARG A 203 13.81 -6.27 21.22
CA ARG A 203 15.08 -6.78 21.74
C ARG A 203 16.24 -5.83 21.50
N PHE A 204 16.24 -5.15 20.36
CA PHE A 204 17.28 -4.21 19.99
C PHE A 204 16.81 -2.76 20.08
N GLU A 205 15.65 -2.44 20.68
CA GLU A 205 15.14 -1.07 20.83
C GLU A 205 15.37 -0.21 19.58
N LEU A 206 14.93 -0.71 18.43
CA LEU A 206 15.17 -0.06 17.14
C LEU A 206 14.21 1.12 16.97
N GLN A 207 14.71 2.20 16.35
CA GLN A 207 13.88 3.37 16.00
C GLN A 207 12.84 3.00 14.93
N ALA A 208 13.24 2.20 13.95
CA ALA A 208 12.38 1.65 12.92
C ALA A 208 12.93 0.34 12.38
N LEU A 209 12.03 -0.61 12.14
CA LEU A 209 12.29 -1.88 11.48
C LEU A 209 11.16 -2.19 10.50
N VAL A 210 11.51 -2.39 9.23
CA VAL A 210 10.56 -2.61 8.13
C VAL A 210 10.96 -3.85 7.34
N ASN A 211 10.01 -4.48 6.63
CA ASN A 211 10.30 -5.65 5.80
C ASN A 211 9.82 -5.51 4.34
N ASN A 212 9.18 -4.40 3.99
CA ASN A 212 8.69 -4.11 2.64
C ASN A 212 8.96 -2.63 2.27
N VAL A 213 8.83 -2.33 0.98
CA VAL A 213 9.19 -1.02 0.41
C VAL A 213 8.21 0.07 0.83
N ASP A 214 6.94 -0.27 0.97
CA ASP A 214 5.89 0.69 1.31
C ASP A 214 6.06 1.16 2.76
N ASP A 215 6.27 0.25 3.71
CA ASP A 215 6.58 0.58 5.11
C ASP A 215 7.85 1.42 5.24
N LEU A 216 8.88 1.13 4.42
CA LEU A 216 10.10 1.94 4.40
C LEU A 216 9.79 3.38 3.98
N ILE A 217 9.09 3.55 2.87
CA ILE A 217 8.77 4.88 2.33
C ILE A 217 7.87 5.63 3.31
N LEU A 218 6.85 4.98 3.86
CA LEU A 218 5.97 5.57 4.86
C LEU A 218 6.74 6.00 6.12
N THR A 219 7.69 5.17 6.58
CA THR A 219 8.54 5.52 7.74
C THR A 219 9.42 6.73 7.44
N ILE A 220 10.01 6.81 6.24
CA ILE A 220 10.83 7.94 5.80
C ILE A 220 9.98 9.21 5.74
N GLU A 221 8.83 9.15 5.07
CA GLU A 221 7.88 10.25 4.97
C GLU A 221 7.49 10.75 6.37
N THR A 222 7.20 9.83 7.30
CA THR A 222 6.93 10.15 8.73
C THR A 222 8.04 10.99 9.35
N TYR A 223 9.30 10.59 9.14
CA TYR A 223 10.46 11.29 9.71
C TYR A 223 10.74 12.64 9.04
N THR A 224 10.18 12.86 7.85
CA THR A 224 10.31 14.13 7.12
C THR A 224 9.14 15.10 7.34
N LEU A 225 8.03 14.65 7.92
CA LEU A 225 6.90 15.53 8.26
C LEU A 225 7.33 16.60 9.28
N ASN A 226 6.98 17.86 9.01
CA ASN A 226 7.25 18.95 9.93
C ASN A 226 6.33 18.90 11.17
N GLU A 227 6.73 19.55 12.26
CA GLU A 227 5.86 19.71 13.43
C GLU A 227 4.55 20.42 13.04
N GLY A 228 3.42 19.71 13.19
CA GLY A 228 2.09 20.20 12.87
C GLY A 228 1.55 19.75 11.51
N GLU A 229 2.36 19.15 10.64
CA GLU A 229 1.89 18.56 9.39
C GLU A 229 1.17 17.23 9.61
N SER A 230 0.08 17.01 8.88
CA SER A 230 -0.66 15.74 8.90
C SER A 230 -0.55 15.01 7.56
N TRP A 231 -0.55 13.68 7.61
CA TRP A 231 -0.69 12.79 6.47
C TRP A 231 -1.92 13.08 5.59
N PHE A 232 -2.93 13.74 6.17
CA PHE A 232 -4.20 14.04 5.53
C PHE A 232 -4.34 15.52 5.13
N GLU A 233 -3.36 16.35 5.45
CA GLU A 233 -3.36 17.74 5.01
C GLU A 233 -3.17 17.85 3.50
N ASN A 234 -3.98 18.70 2.87
CA ASN A 234 -3.99 18.97 1.42
C ASN A 234 -4.44 17.79 0.52
N LEU A 235 -5.05 16.74 1.07
CA LEU A 235 -5.71 15.72 0.25
C LEU A 235 -7.02 16.26 -0.33
N GLU A 236 -7.06 16.42 -1.66
CA GLU A 236 -8.23 16.87 -2.39
C GLU A 236 -8.87 15.71 -3.18
N ILE A 237 -10.20 15.58 -3.07
CA ILE A 237 -10.95 14.62 -3.87
C ILE A 237 -11.18 15.22 -5.25
N LYS A 238 -10.57 14.59 -6.26
CA LYS A 238 -10.78 14.96 -7.66
C LYS A 238 -12.26 14.80 -8.01
N ASN A 239 -12.82 15.78 -8.73
CA ASN A 239 -14.21 15.77 -9.23
C ASN A 239 -15.26 15.65 -8.10
N GLU A 240 -15.04 16.31 -6.96
CA GLU A 240 -15.95 16.25 -5.80
C GLU A 240 -17.40 16.60 -6.14
N LYS A 241 -17.61 17.57 -7.03
CA LYS A 241 -18.96 17.99 -7.45
C LYS A 241 -19.68 16.86 -8.19
N GLU A 242 -19.02 16.23 -9.14
CA GLU A 242 -19.54 15.08 -9.89
C GLU A 242 -19.77 13.87 -8.97
N ARG A 243 -18.85 13.64 -8.02
CA ARG A 243 -18.96 12.60 -7.00
C ARG A 243 -20.21 12.77 -6.13
N GLN A 244 -20.43 13.97 -5.60
CA GLN A 244 -21.58 14.26 -4.75
C GLN A 244 -22.90 14.16 -5.55
N GLN A 245 -22.90 14.58 -6.82
CA GLN A 245 -24.06 14.40 -7.69
C GLN A 245 -24.37 12.92 -7.90
N ALA A 246 -23.37 12.10 -8.24
CA ALA A 246 -23.53 10.65 -8.43
C ALA A 246 -24.01 9.94 -7.15
N LEU A 247 -23.49 10.34 -5.98
CA LEU A 247 -23.95 9.84 -4.68
C LEU A 247 -25.46 10.07 -4.48
N ASN A 248 -25.92 11.29 -4.78
CA ASN A 248 -27.32 11.70 -4.64
C ASN A 248 -28.24 11.02 -5.68
N GLU A 249 -27.80 10.90 -6.93
CA GLU A 249 -28.56 10.27 -8.02
C GLU A 249 -28.84 8.79 -7.72
N LEU A 250 -27.85 8.08 -7.17
CA LEU A 250 -27.98 6.67 -6.78
C LEU A 250 -28.77 6.49 -5.47
N GLY A 251 -28.98 7.55 -4.68
CA GLY A 251 -29.68 7.47 -3.40
C GLY A 251 -28.96 6.58 -2.38
N LEU A 252 -27.63 6.60 -2.36
CA LEU A 252 -26.81 5.68 -1.57
C LEU A 252 -26.96 5.88 -0.05
N LEU A 253 -27.39 7.08 0.36
CA LEU A 253 -27.64 7.41 1.77
C LEU A 253 -29.07 7.04 2.22
N ASP A 254 -29.93 6.55 1.32
CA ASP A 254 -31.32 6.22 1.66
C ASP A 254 -31.39 4.96 2.55
N HIS A 255 -32.18 5.02 3.62
CA HIS A 255 -32.32 3.92 4.60
C HIS A 255 -32.83 2.60 4.01
N PHE A 256 -33.56 2.62 2.88
CA PHE A 256 -34.10 1.38 2.29
C PHE A 256 -33.00 0.42 1.78
N HIS A 257 -31.79 0.92 1.52
CA HIS A 257 -30.65 0.07 1.15
C HIS A 257 -30.05 -0.69 2.34
N GLN A 258 -30.49 -0.44 3.59
CA GLN A 258 -29.85 -0.99 4.78
C GLN A 258 -29.82 -2.54 4.79
N ILE A 259 -30.88 -3.20 4.32
CA ILE A 259 -30.91 -4.67 4.23
C ILE A 259 -29.84 -5.18 3.25
N LEU A 260 -29.72 -4.52 2.10
CA LEU A 260 -28.72 -4.84 1.09
C LEU A 260 -27.30 -4.63 1.63
N TYR A 261 -27.04 -3.52 2.32
CA TYR A 261 -25.75 -3.26 2.94
C TYR A 261 -25.38 -4.32 3.98
N LYS A 262 -26.32 -4.73 4.84
CA LYS A 262 -26.11 -5.82 5.81
C LYS A 262 -25.75 -7.14 5.12
N GLN A 263 -26.42 -7.46 4.02
CA GLN A 263 -26.14 -8.68 3.25
C GLN A 263 -24.71 -8.69 2.71
N TYR A 264 -24.30 -7.65 1.98
CA TYR A 264 -22.94 -7.60 1.41
C TYR A 264 -21.84 -7.52 2.47
N ILE A 265 -22.10 -6.86 3.60
CA ILE A 265 -21.17 -6.85 4.74
C ILE A 265 -20.98 -8.27 5.27
N GLU A 266 -22.06 -9.03 5.47
CA GLU A 266 -21.97 -10.41 5.95
C GLU A 266 -21.35 -11.36 4.92
N GLU A 267 -21.65 -11.20 3.64
CA GLU A 267 -21.02 -11.96 2.56
C GLU A 267 -19.50 -11.71 2.52
N ALA A 268 -19.06 -10.45 2.61
CA ALA A 268 -17.65 -10.12 2.68
C ALA A 268 -17.00 -10.72 3.93
N ARG A 269 -17.65 -10.57 5.10
CA ARG A 269 -17.14 -11.12 6.36
C ARG A 269 -16.93 -12.64 6.29
N GLN A 270 -17.89 -13.38 5.74
CA GLN A 270 -17.83 -14.83 5.58
C GLN A 270 -16.82 -15.26 4.51
N ALA A 271 -16.78 -14.58 3.36
CA ALA A 271 -15.92 -14.95 2.25
C ALA A 271 -14.42 -14.80 2.58
N PHE A 272 -14.07 -13.80 3.40
CA PHE A 272 -12.68 -13.52 3.80
C PHE A 272 -12.31 -14.02 5.20
N ASP A 273 -13.26 -14.63 5.91
CA ASP A 273 -13.08 -15.11 7.29
C ASP A 273 -12.47 -14.04 8.21
N VAL A 274 -13.05 -12.83 8.19
CA VAL A 274 -12.62 -11.68 9.00
C VAL A 274 -13.62 -11.35 10.11
N ASP A 275 -13.17 -10.68 11.17
CA ASP A 275 -14.05 -10.25 12.26
C ASP A 275 -15.10 -9.22 11.81
N TYR A 276 -14.72 -8.29 10.92
CA TYR A 276 -15.58 -7.18 10.50
C TYR A 276 -15.46 -6.87 9.02
N ALA A 277 -16.56 -6.37 8.45
CA ALA A 277 -16.57 -5.70 7.15
C ALA A 277 -17.45 -4.44 7.25
N GLN A 278 -17.20 -3.46 6.38
CA GLN A 278 -17.89 -2.19 6.40
C GLN A 278 -18.08 -1.64 4.98
N ILE A 279 -19.27 -1.11 4.75
CA ILE A 279 -19.54 -0.20 3.62
C ILE A 279 -19.58 1.20 4.18
N SER A 280 -18.89 2.14 3.54
CA SER A 280 -18.90 3.55 3.90
C SER A 280 -19.09 4.42 2.67
N TRP A 281 -19.83 5.51 2.82
CA TRP A 281 -20.10 6.49 1.76
C TRP A 281 -19.57 7.84 2.19
N LEU A 282 -18.84 8.51 1.30
CA LEU A 282 -18.42 9.87 1.58
C LEU A 282 -19.55 10.83 1.23
N ASN A 283 -19.96 11.65 2.17
CA ASN A 283 -20.94 12.71 1.94
C ASN A 283 -20.32 14.04 2.39
N GLN A 284 -19.90 14.85 1.43
CA GLN A 284 -19.14 16.07 1.69
C GLN A 284 -17.91 15.82 2.60
N HIS A 285 -17.98 16.20 3.87
CA HIS A 285 -16.90 16.05 4.85
C HIS A 285 -17.19 14.97 5.92
N GLU A 286 -18.22 14.16 5.70
CA GLU A 286 -18.70 13.15 6.64
C GLU A 286 -18.68 11.76 5.98
N MET A 287 -18.19 10.79 6.73
CA MET A 287 -18.31 9.39 6.38
C MET A 287 -19.65 8.88 6.91
N TYR A 288 -20.53 8.49 6.01
CA TYR A 288 -21.79 7.82 6.33
C TYR A 288 -21.58 6.30 6.30
N ILE A 289 -21.79 5.66 7.44
CA ILE A 289 -21.68 4.20 7.60
C ILE A 289 -23.09 3.68 7.89
N PRO A 290 -23.79 3.09 6.90
CA PRO A 290 -25.19 2.66 7.06
C PRO A 290 -25.38 1.53 8.07
N VAL A 291 -24.32 0.74 8.31
CA VAL A 291 -24.28 -0.36 9.28
C VAL A 291 -22.89 -0.34 9.90
N SER A 292 -22.78 0.16 11.13
CA SER A 292 -21.49 0.15 11.84
C SER A 292 -21.07 -1.28 12.17
N PRO A 293 -19.81 -1.67 11.89
CA PRO A 293 -19.28 -2.96 12.30
C PRO A 293 -19.23 -3.13 13.83
N PHE A 294 -19.29 -2.02 14.59
CA PHE A 294 -19.09 -2.01 16.04
C PHE A 294 -20.36 -1.80 16.86
N THR A 295 -21.29 -0.98 16.37
CA THR A 295 -22.49 -0.57 17.13
C THR A 295 -23.80 -1.05 16.52
N GLN A 296 -23.77 -1.71 15.35
CA GLN A 296 -24.95 -2.19 14.59
C GLN A 296 -25.97 -1.11 14.19
N GLU A 297 -25.71 0.16 14.49
CA GLU A 297 -26.48 1.33 14.08
C GLU A 297 -25.76 2.11 12.98
N ALA A 298 -26.48 2.97 12.26
CA ALA A 298 -25.87 3.86 11.29
C ALA A 298 -25.10 4.96 12.02
N THR A 299 -23.89 5.28 11.55
CA THR A 299 -23.05 6.31 12.15
C THR A 299 -22.59 7.32 11.12
N GLN A 300 -22.49 8.58 11.53
CA GLN A 300 -21.84 9.66 10.79
C GLN A 300 -20.60 10.08 11.56
N GLN A 301 -19.46 10.09 10.88
CA GLN A 301 -18.18 10.46 11.49
C GLN A 301 -17.49 11.52 10.63
N MET A 302 -16.84 12.50 11.27
CA MET A 302 -16.02 13.46 10.54
C MET A 302 -14.91 12.72 9.80
N CYS A 303 -14.76 13.05 8.53
CA CYS A 303 -14.04 12.21 7.58
C CYS A 303 -12.53 12.42 7.57
N LYS A 304 -12.00 13.45 8.24
CA LYS A 304 -10.67 14.00 7.92
C LYS A 304 -9.51 13.01 8.07
N ASP A 305 -9.61 12.01 8.94
CA ASP A 305 -8.45 11.17 9.26
C ASP A 305 -8.67 9.65 9.16
N SER A 306 -9.76 9.18 8.55
CA SER A 306 -10.05 7.73 8.50
C SER A 306 -9.26 6.97 7.42
N VAL A 307 -8.99 5.68 7.65
CA VAL A 307 -8.38 4.78 6.65
C VAL A 307 -9.23 4.70 5.37
N CYS A 308 -10.56 4.73 5.50
CA CYS A 308 -11.48 4.74 4.37
C CYS A 308 -11.33 6.01 3.52
N THR A 309 -11.11 7.15 4.16
CA THR A 309 -10.88 8.42 3.46
C THR A 309 -9.59 8.38 2.68
N HIS A 310 -8.52 7.84 3.28
CA HIS A 310 -7.24 7.67 2.60
C HIS A 310 -7.36 6.84 1.33
N LEU A 311 -8.09 5.72 1.41
CA LEU A 311 -8.41 4.89 0.25
C LEU A 311 -9.16 5.68 -0.83
N LEU A 312 -10.15 6.50 -0.45
CA LEU A 312 -10.92 7.32 -1.37
C LEU A 312 -10.08 8.38 -2.08
N TYR A 313 -9.18 9.05 -1.36
CA TYR A 313 -8.25 10.02 -1.96
C TYR A 313 -7.36 9.36 -3.02
N GLN A 314 -6.88 8.15 -2.76
CA GLN A 314 -6.04 7.40 -3.69
C GLN A 314 -6.84 6.75 -4.84
N ASN A 315 -8.15 6.58 -4.68
CA ASN A 315 -9.05 5.93 -5.64
C ASN A 315 -8.56 4.52 -6.08
N GLU A 316 -7.88 3.82 -5.18
CA GLU A 316 -7.24 2.53 -5.40
C GLU A 316 -7.48 1.60 -4.20
N PRO A 317 -7.41 0.28 -4.37
CA PRO A 317 -7.40 -0.63 -3.23
C PRO A 317 -6.25 -0.31 -2.26
N LEU A 318 -6.51 -0.51 -0.97
CA LEU A 318 -5.53 -0.31 0.09
C LEU A 318 -5.52 -1.53 0.99
N VAL A 319 -4.34 -2.11 1.22
CA VAL A 319 -4.12 -3.19 2.18
C VAL A 319 -3.10 -2.70 3.20
N ILE A 320 -3.43 -2.86 4.47
CA ILE A 320 -2.56 -2.62 5.59
C ILE A 320 -2.58 -3.89 6.42
N GLU A 321 -1.52 -4.68 6.32
CA GLU A 321 -1.42 -5.98 6.98
C GLU A 321 -1.47 -5.83 8.50
N ASP A 322 -0.90 -4.73 9.01
CA ASP A 322 -0.88 -4.38 10.42
C ASP A 322 -0.90 -2.85 10.66
N LEU A 323 -2.07 -2.31 11.00
CA LEU A 323 -2.33 -0.91 11.34
C LEU A 323 -1.51 -0.40 12.52
N GLN A 324 -1.03 -1.27 13.42
CA GLN A 324 -0.13 -0.82 14.50
C GLN A 324 1.25 -0.42 13.99
N ARG A 325 1.64 -0.94 12.81
CA ARG A 325 2.92 -0.66 12.17
C ARG A 325 2.81 0.47 11.14
N ASP A 326 1.59 0.88 10.81
CA ASP A 326 1.34 1.96 9.87
C ASP A 326 1.40 3.34 10.58
N PRO A 327 2.40 4.18 10.26
CA PRO A 327 2.58 5.45 10.94
C PRO A 327 1.52 6.51 10.59
N ARG A 328 0.65 6.25 9.60
CA ARG A 328 -0.40 7.18 9.18
C ARG A 328 -1.58 7.22 10.16
N PHE A 329 -1.86 6.12 10.85
CA PHE A 329 -3.08 5.96 11.65
C PHE A 329 -2.93 5.81 13.17
N PRO A 330 -1.80 6.19 13.82
CA PRO A 330 -1.63 5.90 15.24
C PRO A 330 -2.64 6.63 16.12
N HIS A 331 -3.14 7.79 15.68
CA HIS A 331 -4.05 8.66 16.44
C HIS A 331 -5.53 8.22 16.39
N LEU A 332 -5.89 7.25 15.54
CA LEU A 332 -7.28 6.79 15.43
C LEU A 332 -7.69 5.95 16.64
N SER A 333 -8.45 6.58 17.54
CA SER A 333 -8.88 6.00 18.81
C SER A 333 -9.73 4.75 18.63
N GLU A 334 -10.52 4.69 17.57
CA GLU A 334 -11.42 3.60 17.21
C GLU A 334 -10.64 2.31 16.92
N LEU A 335 -9.52 2.42 16.19
CA LEU A 335 -8.65 1.28 15.90
C LEU A 335 -8.10 0.68 17.20
N ARG A 336 -7.70 1.53 18.15
CA ARG A 336 -7.21 1.09 19.47
C ARG A 336 -8.32 0.50 20.32
N GLN A 337 -9.47 1.17 20.39
CA GLN A 337 -10.62 0.74 21.20
C GLN A 337 -11.10 -0.66 20.80
N TYR A 338 -11.19 -0.92 19.49
CA TYR A 338 -11.67 -2.21 18.96
C TYR A 338 -10.54 -3.20 18.65
N HIS A 339 -9.29 -2.85 18.97
CA HIS A 339 -8.09 -3.65 18.74
C HIS A 339 -7.92 -4.07 17.27
N ILE A 340 -8.29 -3.19 16.34
CA ILE A 340 -8.18 -3.46 14.90
C ILE A 340 -6.71 -3.40 14.49
N ARG A 341 -6.26 -4.48 13.87
CA ARG A 341 -4.90 -4.67 13.36
C ARG A 341 -4.86 -4.73 11.86
N PHE A 342 -5.87 -5.27 11.19
CA PHE A 342 -5.86 -5.41 9.74
C PHE A 342 -6.86 -4.48 9.07
N TYR A 343 -6.50 -3.97 7.88
CA TYR A 343 -7.40 -3.27 6.97
C TYR A 343 -7.16 -3.73 5.53
N ALA A 344 -8.23 -4.09 4.82
CA ALA A 344 -8.19 -4.18 3.37
C ALA A 344 -9.44 -3.56 2.78
N GLY A 345 -9.31 -2.64 1.82
CA GLY A 345 -10.45 -1.98 1.23
C GLY A 345 -10.32 -1.79 -0.27
N VAL A 346 -11.48 -1.66 -0.91
CA VAL A 346 -11.61 -1.27 -2.33
C VAL A 346 -12.57 -0.09 -2.48
N PRO A 347 -12.32 0.83 -3.42
CA PRO A 347 -13.23 1.92 -3.71
C PRO A 347 -14.50 1.41 -4.39
N LEU A 348 -15.66 1.89 -3.94
CA LEU A 348 -16.96 1.69 -4.56
C LEU A 348 -17.16 2.75 -5.65
N LYS A 349 -16.97 2.32 -6.90
CA LYS A 349 -16.93 3.19 -8.07
C LYS A 349 -18.24 3.17 -8.85
N ASP A 350 -18.66 4.34 -9.33
CA ASP A 350 -19.74 4.44 -10.30
C ASP A 350 -19.31 3.97 -11.70
N LYS A 351 -20.24 4.01 -12.67
CA LYS A 351 -19.97 3.64 -14.07
C LYS A 351 -18.91 4.52 -14.76
N ASN A 352 -18.62 5.70 -14.22
CA ASN A 352 -17.64 6.64 -14.74
C ASN A 352 -16.26 6.48 -14.05
N GLY A 353 -16.15 5.54 -13.08
CA GLY A 353 -14.93 5.31 -12.31
C GLY A 353 -14.75 6.26 -11.12
N ILE A 354 -15.76 7.06 -10.78
CA ILE A 354 -15.74 7.98 -9.64
C ILE A 354 -15.98 7.17 -8.35
N ALA A 355 -15.05 7.25 -7.39
CA ALA A 355 -15.22 6.60 -6.09
C ALA A 355 -16.21 7.38 -5.21
N LEU A 356 -17.29 6.72 -4.80
CA LEU A 356 -18.35 7.29 -3.97
C LEU A 356 -18.22 6.89 -2.50
N GLY A 357 -17.54 5.77 -2.24
CA GLY A 357 -17.42 5.12 -0.95
C GLY A 357 -16.41 3.99 -0.98
N SER A 358 -16.39 3.18 0.07
CA SER A 358 -15.50 2.02 0.16
C SER A 358 -16.22 0.79 0.72
N LEU A 359 -15.76 -0.39 0.29
CA LEU A 359 -16.01 -1.65 0.95
C LEU A 359 -14.69 -2.09 1.56
N CYS A 360 -14.66 -2.29 2.87
CA CYS A 360 -13.46 -2.71 3.59
C CYS A 360 -13.70 -3.88 4.55
N LEU A 361 -12.61 -4.59 4.82
CA LEU A 361 -12.45 -5.70 5.73
C LEU A 361 -11.56 -5.22 6.88
N LEU A 362 -11.90 -5.61 8.10
CA LEU A 362 -11.13 -5.29 9.29
C LEU A 362 -11.00 -6.53 10.16
N ASP A 363 -9.85 -6.67 10.82
CA ASP A 363 -9.61 -7.79 11.74
C ASP A 363 -8.78 -7.37 12.95
N LYS A 364 -8.90 -8.10 14.06
CA LYS A 364 -8.11 -7.92 15.27
C LYS A 364 -6.74 -8.56 15.20
N GLN A 365 -6.50 -9.44 14.24
CA GLN A 365 -5.19 -10.02 13.95
C GLN A 365 -4.61 -9.40 12.67
N PRO A 366 -3.28 -9.25 12.58
CA PRO A 366 -2.64 -8.95 11.30
C PRO A 366 -2.97 -10.02 10.25
N ARG A 367 -3.13 -9.61 8.99
CA ARG A 367 -3.43 -10.54 7.88
C ARG A 367 -2.71 -10.14 6.61
N GLN A 368 -2.34 -11.15 5.83
CA GLN A 368 -1.87 -10.97 4.45
C GLN A 368 -3.04 -11.19 3.50
N MET A 369 -3.09 -10.41 2.43
CA MET A 369 -4.12 -10.53 1.41
C MET A 369 -3.51 -11.00 0.09
N GLN A 370 -3.99 -12.11 -0.44
CA GLN A 370 -3.49 -12.64 -1.71
C GLN A 370 -4.10 -11.89 -2.90
N ALA A 371 -3.50 -12.06 -4.07
CA ALA A 371 -4.01 -11.43 -5.29
C ALA A 371 -5.44 -11.88 -5.63
N GLU A 372 -5.74 -13.16 -5.38
CA GLU A 372 -7.06 -13.76 -5.56
C GLU A 372 -8.10 -13.15 -4.61
N ASP A 373 -7.73 -12.91 -3.35
CA ASP A 373 -8.59 -12.26 -2.37
C ASP A 373 -8.95 -10.84 -2.83
N MET A 374 -7.96 -10.10 -3.36
CA MET A 374 -8.18 -8.75 -3.88
C MET A 374 -9.07 -8.76 -5.13
N ILE A 375 -8.96 -9.77 -5.99
CA ILE A 375 -9.88 -9.96 -7.14
C ILE A 375 -11.30 -10.19 -6.63
N LEU A 376 -11.48 -11.05 -5.62
CA LEU A 376 -12.78 -11.34 -5.04
C LEU A 376 -13.40 -10.09 -4.37
N LEU A 377 -12.61 -9.32 -3.63
CA LEU A 377 -13.10 -8.13 -2.93
C LEU A 377 -13.54 -7.06 -3.94
N LYS A 378 -12.78 -6.88 -5.03
CA LYS A 378 -13.17 -6.03 -6.16
C LYS A 378 -14.45 -6.52 -6.83
N ALA A 379 -14.63 -7.82 -7.02
CA ALA A 379 -15.82 -8.39 -7.62
C ALA A 379 -17.06 -8.13 -6.75
N LEU A 380 -16.97 -8.33 -5.42
CA LEU A 380 -18.04 -8.01 -4.48
C LEU A 380 -18.41 -6.52 -4.50
N ALA A 381 -17.42 -5.63 -4.55
CA ALA A 381 -17.63 -4.20 -4.66
C ALA A 381 -18.33 -3.81 -5.98
N GLN A 382 -17.94 -4.42 -7.10
CA GLN A 382 -18.58 -4.20 -8.41
C GLN A 382 -20.02 -4.71 -8.42
N ASP A 383 -20.27 -5.87 -7.84
CA ASP A 383 -21.60 -6.46 -7.75
C ASP A 383 -22.54 -5.61 -6.88
N LEU A 384 -22.07 -5.14 -5.72
CA LEU A 384 -22.80 -4.19 -4.87
C LEU A 384 -23.22 -2.94 -5.66
N MET A 385 -22.28 -2.32 -6.38
CA MET A 385 -22.56 -1.12 -7.18
C MET A 385 -23.55 -1.37 -8.32
N ALA A 386 -23.47 -2.54 -8.96
CA ALA A 386 -24.43 -2.94 -9.98
C ALA A 386 -25.83 -3.15 -9.39
N THR A 387 -25.93 -3.80 -8.24
CA THR A 387 -27.18 -4.06 -7.54
C THR A 387 -27.85 -2.76 -7.08
N LEU A 388 -27.10 -1.85 -6.43
CA LEU A 388 -27.59 -0.53 -6.03
C LEU A 388 -28.10 0.28 -7.23
N SER A 389 -27.35 0.27 -8.34
CA SER A 389 -27.76 0.96 -9.57
C SER A 389 -29.05 0.38 -10.15
N ASN A 390 -29.26 -0.93 -10.05
CA ASN A 390 -30.46 -1.60 -10.52
C ASN A 390 -31.67 -1.31 -9.62
N GLU A 391 -31.49 -1.33 -8.30
CA GLU A 391 -32.54 -0.97 -7.34
C GLU A 391 -33.00 0.47 -7.51
N ARG A 392 -32.06 1.40 -7.76
CA ARG A 392 -32.42 2.79 -8.06
C ARG A 392 -33.27 2.91 -9.32
N LYS A 393 -32.87 2.24 -10.41
CA LYS A 393 -33.64 2.22 -11.67
C LYS A 393 -35.04 1.64 -11.48
N LYS A 394 -35.19 0.57 -10.69
CA LYS A 394 -36.51 -0.01 -10.37
C LYS A 394 -37.38 0.99 -9.63
N LYS A 395 -36.84 1.66 -8.61
CA LYS A 395 -37.56 2.67 -7.81
C LYS A 395 -38.00 3.87 -8.65
N ASP A 396 -37.13 4.36 -9.53
CA ASP A 396 -37.46 5.49 -10.42
C ASP A 396 -38.56 5.11 -11.43
N LYS A 397 -38.52 3.89 -11.98
CA LYS A 397 -39.60 3.36 -12.82
C LYS A 397 -40.91 3.22 -12.05
N GLN A 398 -40.86 2.75 -10.81
CA GLN A 398 -42.06 2.59 -9.98
C GLN A 398 -42.71 3.94 -9.66
N LYS A 399 -41.92 4.95 -9.32
CA LYS A 399 -42.41 6.33 -9.15
C LYS A 399 -43.04 6.90 -10.43
N GLN A 400 -42.46 6.63 -11.60
CA GLN A 400 -43.07 7.05 -12.88
C GLN A 400 -44.42 6.36 -13.12
N ILE A 401 -44.52 5.06 -12.83
CA ILE A 401 -45.78 4.32 -12.96
C ILE A 401 -46.84 4.87 -12.00
N GLU A 402 -46.49 5.14 -10.74
CA GLU A 402 -47.39 5.74 -9.75
C GLU A 402 -47.88 7.14 -10.16
N GLN A 403 -47.01 7.94 -10.78
CA GLN A 403 -47.37 9.27 -11.29
C GLN A 403 -48.24 9.23 -12.56
N MET A 404 -48.21 8.12 -13.31
CA MET A 404 -49.02 7.91 -14.52
C MET A 404 -50.39 7.31 -14.25
N GLN A 405 -50.68 6.85 -13.02
CA GLN A 405 -52.03 6.41 -12.64
C GLN A 405 -52.86 7.62 -12.19
N PRO A 406 -53.91 8.04 -12.95
CA PRO A 406 -54.76 9.14 -12.52
C PRO A 406 -55.53 8.76 -11.25
N ALA A 407 -55.81 9.76 -10.41
CA ALA A 407 -56.67 9.71 -9.22
C ALA A 407 -58.13 9.36 -9.59
N THR A 408 -58.36 8.16 -10.11
CA THR A 408 -59.68 7.68 -10.55
C THR A 408 -60.30 6.83 -9.44
N SER A 409 -60.59 7.44 -8.29
CA SER A 409 -61.35 6.75 -7.23
C SER A 409 -62.20 7.68 -6.34
N ALA A 410 -62.32 8.98 -6.62
CA ALA A 410 -63.05 9.91 -5.75
C ALA A 410 -64.40 10.43 -6.33
N SER A 411 -64.91 9.89 -7.44
CA SER A 411 -66.07 10.49 -8.13
C SER A 411 -67.20 9.54 -8.53
N ILE A 412 -67.36 8.37 -7.88
CA ILE A 412 -68.49 7.45 -8.17
C ILE A 412 -69.49 7.27 -7.01
N LEU A 413 -69.29 7.89 -5.85
CA LEU A 413 -70.28 7.85 -4.75
C LEU A 413 -70.84 9.24 -4.47
N ASN A 414 -71.67 9.75 -5.38
CA ASN A 414 -72.72 10.74 -5.07
C ASN A 414 -73.59 10.94 -6.31
N LYS A 415 -74.41 9.94 -6.62
CA LYS A 415 -75.69 10.06 -7.33
C LYS A 415 -76.48 8.81 -6.98
N ASP A 416 -77.32 8.91 -5.97
CA ASP A 416 -78.77 8.70 -6.09
C ASP A 416 -79.48 9.08 -4.78
#